data_AF-A0AAD4N212-F1
#
_entry.id   AF-A0AAD4N212-F1
#
_cell.length_a   1.000
_cell.length_b   1.000
_cell.length_c   1.000
_cell.angle_alpha   90.00
_cell.angle_beta   90.00
_cell.angle_gamma   90.00
#
_symmetry.space_group_name_H-M   'P 1'
#
loop_
_entity.id
_entity.type
_entity.pdbx_description
1 polymer ?
#
loop_
_entity_poly.entity_id
_entity_poly.type
_entity_poly.pdbx_seq_one_letter_code
_entity_poly.pdbx_strand_id
1 'polypeptide(L)'
;MGSLYRSEEMSLCQLFLQTDSAFNSVAELGDLGLCQFRDLNPGVTSYMRKYVNEVKRCDEMERKIRYVEKELDTYSIFVPNPIGSIPTPAPRDMNDLEAKFDKLEDELRMINDSTESLRHNYLQLLDVKHVLLKIRVLFDEGQITHALQSISDAQHGYSGPLPTTNGFSPLTTSMTELDKIGTEKVLSASELK
;
A
#
# COMPACT_ATOMS: atom_id res chain seq x y z
N MET A 1 -23.37 -40.60 25.30
CA MET A 1 -23.60 -40.92 23.87
C MET A 1 -25.11 -41.00 23.65
N GLY A 2 -25.75 -39.83 23.48
CA GLY A 2 -27.20 -39.66 23.45
C GLY A 2 -27.86 -40.13 22.14
N SER A 3 -29.16 -40.42 22.20
CA SER A 3 -29.95 -40.87 21.06
C SER A 3 -30.21 -39.72 20.08
N LEU A 4 -30.04 -39.94 18.78
CA LEU A 4 -30.32 -38.96 17.72
C LEU A 4 -31.76 -38.40 17.72
N TYR A 5 -32.71 -39.05 18.39
CA TYR A 5 -34.13 -38.75 18.32
C TYR A 5 -34.63 -37.74 19.37
N ARG A 6 -33.80 -37.35 20.35
CA ARG A 6 -34.19 -36.42 21.43
C ARG A 6 -33.01 -35.54 21.84
N SER A 7 -33.29 -34.33 22.30
CA SER A 7 -32.30 -33.44 22.91
C SER A 7 -31.61 -34.10 24.11
N GLU A 8 -30.34 -33.75 24.31
CA GLU A 8 -29.57 -34.14 25.48
C GLU A 8 -30.10 -33.41 26.74
N GLU A 9 -29.97 -34.05 27.90
CA GLU A 9 -30.40 -33.45 29.17
C GLU A 9 -29.46 -32.30 29.55
N MET A 10 -30.05 -31.15 29.91
CA MET A 10 -29.31 -29.95 30.29
C MET A 10 -29.45 -29.69 31.79
N SER A 11 -28.35 -29.35 32.45
CA SER A 11 -28.34 -28.95 33.86
C SER A 11 -27.88 -27.50 34.01
N LEU A 12 -28.57 -26.75 34.87
CA LEU A 12 -28.15 -25.40 35.26
C LEU A 12 -27.15 -25.50 36.43
N CYS A 13 -25.94 -24.99 36.22
CA CYS A 13 -24.91 -24.94 37.24
C CYS A 13 -24.58 -23.48 37.60
N GLN A 14 -24.23 -23.24 38.87
CA GLN A 14 -23.73 -21.95 39.33
C GLN A 14 -22.22 -22.04 39.55
N LEU A 15 -21.46 -21.15 38.93
CA LEU A 15 -19.99 -21.14 38.99
C LEU A 15 -19.53 -19.99 39.88
N PHE A 16 -18.66 -20.28 40.85
CA PHE A 16 -18.01 -19.29 41.70
C PHE A 16 -16.53 -19.24 41.33
N LEU A 17 -16.08 -18.10 40.79
CA LEU A 17 -14.69 -17.90 40.36
C LEU A 17 -14.03 -16.77 41.15
N GLN A 18 -12.80 -16.99 41.58
CA GLN A 18 -11.92 -15.92 42.04
C GLN A 18 -11.40 -15.13 40.85
N THR A 19 -11.21 -13.81 41.01
CA THR A 19 -10.79 -12.91 39.94
C THR A 19 -9.48 -13.32 39.26
N ASP A 20 -8.54 -13.86 40.02
CA ASP A 20 -7.20 -14.17 39.53
C ASP A 20 -7.17 -15.46 38.69
N SER A 21 -8.09 -16.39 38.98
CA SER A 21 -8.21 -17.67 38.27
C SER A 21 -9.34 -17.67 37.24
N ALA A 22 -10.15 -16.62 37.19
CA ALA A 22 -11.32 -16.54 36.33
C ALA A 22 -10.96 -16.67 34.85
N PHE A 23 -9.89 -15.99 34.40
CA PHE A 23 -9.46 -16.04 33.00
C PHE A 23 -9.09 -17.46 32.57
N ASN A 24 -8.19 -18.13 33.31
CA ASN A 24 -7.76 -19.49 32.98
C ASN A 24 -8.93 -20.48 33.05
N SER A 25 -9.80 -20.36 34.05
CA SER A 25 -10.95 -21.27 34.20
C SER A 25 -11.93 -21.13 33.04
N VAL A 26 -12.19 -19.90 32.57
CA VAL A 26 -13.08 -19.66 31.44
C VAL A 26 -12.43 -20.09 30.12
N ALA A 27 -11.12 -19.93 29.97
CA ALA A 27 -10.38 -20.40 28.80
C ALA A 27 -10.50 -21.93 28.64
N GLU A 28 -10.22 -22.69 29.71
CA GLU A 28 -10.35 -24.16 29.71
C GLU A 28 -11.80 -24.62 29.45
N LEU A 29 -12.79 -23.91 29.99
CA LEU A 29 -14.20 -24.17 29.68
C LEU A 29 -14.55 -23.88 28.21
N GLY A 30 -13.89 -22.89 27.61
CA GLY A 30 -13.99 -22.56 26.18
C GLY A 30 -13.42 -23.67 25.30
N ASP A 31 -12.27 -24.23 25.68
CA ASP A 31 -11.61 -25.33 24.96
C ASP A 31 -12.46 -26.63 25.02
N LEU A 32 -13.17 -26.87 26.13
CA LEU A 32 -14.11 -27.98 26.24
C LEU A 32 -15.36 -27.78 25.35
N GLY A 33 -15.88 -26.55 25.24
CA GLY A 33 -17.00 -26.22 24.36
C GLY A 33 -18.36 -26.78 24.78
N LEU A 34 -18.54 -27.17 26.06
CA LEU A 34 -19.75 -27.85 26.56
C LEU A 34 -20.68 -26.93 27.37
N CYS A 35 -20.33 -25.67 27.56
CA CYS A 35 -21.03 -24.76 28.46
C CYS A 35 -21.68 -23.59 27.71
N GLN A 36 -22.91 -23.23 28.11
CA GLN A 36 -23.59 -22.02 27.65
C GLN A 36 -23.72 -21.03 28.81
N PHE A 37 -23.13 -19.85 28.66
CA PHE A 37 -23.26 -18.78 29.65
C PHE A 37 -24.57 -18.03 29.49
N ARG A 38 -25.24 -17.76 30.63
CA ARG A 38 -26.44 -16.92 30.70
C ARG A 38 -26.06 -15.52 31.19
N ASP A 39 -26.61 -14.49 30.54
CA ASP A 39 -26.40 -13.11 31.01
C ASP A 39 -27.15 -12.87 32.32
N LEU A 40 -26.41 -12.59 33.40
CA LEU A 40 -26.96 -12.21 34.70
C LEU A 40 -27.24 -10.71 34.79
N ASN A 41 -26.69 -9.88 33.89
CA ASN A 41 -26.74 -8.43 33.93
C ASN A 41 -27.38 -7.82 32.66
N PRO A 42 -28.63 -8.18 32.31
CA PRO A 42 -29.28 -7.67 31.10
C PRO A 42 -29.60 -6.16 31.17
N GLY A 43 -29.72 -5.59 32.37
CA GLY A 43 -29.99 -4.16 32.57
C GLY A 43 -28.76 -3.25 32.51
N VAL A 44 -27.55 -3.82 32.40
CA VAL A 44 -26.30 -3.06 32.36
C VAL A 44 -25.84 -2.94 30.92
N THR A 45 -25.71 -1.70 30.43
CA THR A 45 -25.17 -1.41 29.09
C THR A 45 -23.77 -1.99 28.94
N SER A 46 -23.43 -2.44 27.72
CA SER A 46 -22.12 -3.03 27.39
C SER A 46 -20.93 -2.24 27.93
N TYR A 47 -20.96 -0.90 27.84
CA TYR A 47 -19.87 -0.01 28.28
C TYR A 47 -19.64 0.06 29.79
N MET A 48 -20.64 -0.29 30.61
CA MET A 48 -20.54 -0.25 32.07
C MET A 48 -20.13 -1.60 32.66
N ARG A 49 -19.85 -2.61 31.81
CA ARG A 49 -19.42 -3.94 32.24
C ARG A 49 -17.95 -3.90 32.68
N LYS A 50 -17.58 -4.84 33.56
CA LYS A 50 -16.27 -4.86 34.22
C LYS A 50 -15.08 -4.95 33.27
N TYR A 51 -15.19 -5.72 32.18
CA TYR A 51 -14.07 -6.08 31.30
C TYR A 51 -14.05 -5.32 29.95
N VAL A 52 -14.63 -4.13 29.90
CA VAL A 52 -14.78 -3.37 28.64
C VAL A 52 -13.45 -2.88 28.10
N ASN A 53 -12.53 -2.50 28.98
CA ASN A 53 -11.23 -1.97 28.57
C ASN A 53 -10.37 -3.06 27.94
N GLU A 54 -10.41 -4.27 28.50
CA GLU A 54 -9.72 -5.44 27.98
C GLU A 54 -10.25 -5.85 26.61
N VAL A 55 -11.58 -5.84 26.43
CA VAL A 55 -12.20 -6.12 25.12
C VAL A 55 -11.79 -5.07 24.08
N LYS A 56 -11.80 -3.78 24.45
CA LYS A 56 -11.34 -2.70 23.56
C LYS A 56 -9.89 -2.85 23.14
N ARG A 57 -9.03 -3.27 24.07
CA ARG A 57 -7.61 -3.53 23.79
C ARG A 57 -7.45 -4.64 22.75
N CYS A 58 -8.20 -5.73 22.89
CA CYS A 58 -8.21 -6.80 21.89
C CYS A 58 -8.70 -6.33 20.51
N ASP A 59 -9.73 -5.49 20.47
CA ASP A 59 -10.25 -4.90 19.22
C ASP A 59 -9.20 -3.99 18.53
N GLU A 60 -8.45 -3.21 19.31
CA GLU A 60 -7.33 -2.42 18.79
C GLU A 60 -6.21 -3.30 18.21
N MET A 61 -5.82 -4.38 18.89
CA MET A 61 -4.83 -5.33 18.36
C MET A 61 -5.32 -6.04 17.10
N GLU A 62 -6.60 -6.43 17.05
CA GLU A 62 -7.22 -7.02 15.86
C GLU A 62 -7.16 -6.05 14.68
N ARG A 63 -7.41 -4.75 14.91
CA ARG A 63 -7.26 -3.71 13.88
C ARG A 63 -5.85 -3.69 13.29
N LYS A 64 -4.81 -3.83 14.13
CA LYS A 64 -3.40 -3.87 13.69
C LYS A 64 -3.13 -5.10 12.83
N ILE A 65 -3.60 -6.27 13.26
CA ILE A 65 -3.46 -7.53 12.50
C ILE A 65 -4.14 -7.40 11.13
N ARG A 66 -5.36 -6.87 11.07
CA ARG A 66 -6.07 -6.64 9.80
C ARG A 66 -5.33 -5.68 8.87
N TYR A 67 -4.57 -4.72 9.40
CA TYR A 67 -3.70 -3.88 8.58
C TYR A 67 -2.56 -4.69 7.98
N VAL A 68 -1.87 -5.49 8.79
CA VAL A 68 -0.78 -6.38 8.33
C VAL A 68 -1.28 -7.38 7.27
N GLU A 69 -2.44 -8.00 7.47
CA GLU A 69 -3.04 -8.92 6.49
C GLU A 69 -3.27 -8.24 5.13
N LYS A 70 -3.77 -7.00 5.12
CA LYS A 70 -3.96 -6.23 3.88
C LYS A 70 -2.65 -5.92 3.16
N GLU A 71 -1.61 -5.57 3.91
CA GLU A 71 -0.27 -5.37 3.36
C GLU A 71 0.24 -6.68 2.73
N LEU A 72 0.11 -7.81 3.44
CA LEU A 72 0.52 -9.13 2.91
C LEU A 72 -0.25 -9.52 1.64
N ASP A 73 -1.56 -9.26 1.59
CA ASP A 73 -2.38 -9.48 0.39
C ASP A 73 -1.90 -8.62 -0.78
N THR A 74 -1.49 -7.38 -0.52
CA THR A 74 -0.98 -6.46 -1.54
C THR A 74 0.31 -6.98 -2.17
N TYR A 75 1.18 -7.61 -1.37
CA TYR A 75 2.40 -8.26 -1.85
C TYR A 75 2.19 -9.73 -2.28
N SER A 76 0.94 -10.22 -2.29
CA SER A 76 0.58 -11.62 -2.62
C SER A 76 1.35 -12.66 -1.80
N ILE A 77 1.58 -12.38 -0.51
CA ILE A 77 2.24 -13.29 0.42
C ILE A 77 1.18 -14.15 1.10
N PHE A 78 1.15 -15.44 0.78
CA PHE A 78 0.22 -16.38 1.40
C PHE A 78 0.70 -16.79 2.80
N VAL A 79 -0.10 -16.50 3.83
CA VAL A 79 0.11 -17.01 5.18
C VAL A 79 -0.67 -18.33 5.34
N PRO A 80 0.00 -19.48 5.54
CA PRO A 80 -0.68 -20.73 5.81
C PRO A 80 -1.43 -20.65 7.14
N ASN A 81 -2.68 -21.10 7.17
CA ASN A 81 -3.40 -21.26 8.41
C ASN A 81 -2.69 -22.29 9.31
N PRO A 82 -2.50 -22.01 10.61
CA PRO A 82 -1.89 -22.96 11.52
C PRO A 82 -2.76 -24.22 11.62
N ILE A 83 -2.11 -25.40 11.55
CA ILE A 83 -2.77 -26.69 11.67
C ILE A 83 -2.79 -27.07 13.17
N GLY A 84 -3.93 -26.90 13.83
CA GLY A 84 -4.14 -27.33 15.22
C GLY A 84 -4.83 -26.30 16.10
N SER A 85 -5.15 -26.70 17.33
CA SER A 85 -5.61 -25.77 18.38
C SER A 85 -4.42 -24.97 18.90
N ILE A 86 -4.53 -23.64 18.86
CA ILE A 86 -3.53 -22.74 19.44
C ILE A 86 -3.88 -22.59 20.92
N PRO A 87 -2.93 -22.84 21.85
CA PRO A 87 -3.21 -22.71 23.28
C PRO A 87 -3.57 -21.26 23.63
N THR A 88 -4.50 -21.09 24.56
CA THR A 88 -4.89 -19.76 25.04
C THR A 88 -3.68 -19.06 25.67
N PRO A 89 -3.30 -17.85 25.21
CA PRO A 89 -2.16 -17.11 25.76
C PRO A 89 -2.44 -16.64 27.19
N ALA A 90 -1.40 -16.53 28.01
CA ALA A 90 -1.57 -16.04 29.38
C ALA A 90 -1.87 -14.52 29.37
N PRO A 91 -2.61 -14.00 30.38
CA PRO A 91 -2.92 -12.56 30.46
C PRO A 91 -1.69 -11.64 30.47
N ARG A 92 -0.54 -12.13 30.97
CA ARG A 92 0.72 -11.38 30.96
C ARG A 92 1.26 -11.18 29.55
N ASP A 93 1.13 -12.21 28.72
CA ASP A 93 1.64 -12.22 27.35
C ASP A 93 0.87 -11.24 26.45
N MET A 94 -0.35 -10.85 26.86
CA MET A 94 -1.15 -9.84 26.19
C MET A 94 -0.41 -8.50 26.05
N ASN A 95 0.33 -8.10 27.10
CA ASN A 95 1.10 -6.85 27.07
C ASN A 95 2.26 -6.91 26.07
N ASP A 96 2.97 -8.02 26.08
CA ASP A 96 4.10 -8.22 25.18
C ASP A 96 3.62 -8.33 23.72
N LEU A 97 2.44 -8.92 23.52
CA LEU A 97 1.82 -9.05 22.21
C LEU A 97 1.38 -7.69 21.65
N GLU A 98 0.77 -6.84 22.48
CA GLU A 98 0.42 -5.48 22.10
C GLU A 98 1.65 -4.69 21.64
N ALA A 99 2.72 -4.70 22.44
CA ALA A 99 3.97 -4.01 22.11
C ALA A 99 4.61 -4.54 20.81
N LYS A 100 4.52 -5.85 20.55
CA LYS A 100 4.98 -6.44 19.29
C LYS A 100 4.15 -5.97 18.10
N PHE A 101 2.82 -5.91 18.24
CA PHE A 101 1.94 -5.44 17.18
C PHE A 101 2.08 -3.95 16.90
N ASP A 102 2.27 -3.11 17.92
CA ASP A 102 2.59 -1.69 17.74
C ASP A 102 3.87 -1.52 16.93
N LYS A 103 4.94 -2.19 17.37
CA LYS A 103 6.22 -2.12 16.68
C LYS A 103 6.14 -2.60 15.24
N LEU A 104 5.40 -3.69 14.98
CA LEU A 104 5.23 -4.23 13.64
C LEU A 104 4.45 -3.27 12.73
N GLU A 105 3.37 -2.65 13.23
CA GLU A 105 2.62 -1.66 12.47
C GLU A 105 3.48 -0.45 12.12
N ASP A 106 4.22 0.08 13.10
CA ASP A 106 5.12 1.22 12.91
C ASP A 106 6.22 0.91 11.88
N GLU A 107 6.86 -0.27 11.99
CA GLU A 107 7.87 -0.72 11.04
C GLU A 107 7.32 -0.83 9.61
N LEU A 108 6.13 -1.43 9.44
CA LEU A 108 5.50 -1.54 8.12
C LEU A 108 5.14 -0.17 7.53
N ARG A 109 4.57 0.73 8.33
CA ARG A 109 4.26 2.10 7.88
C ARG A 109 5.52 2.84 7.45
N MET A 110 6.56 2.80 8.27
CA MET A 110 7.84 3.45 7.95
C MET A 110 8.46 2.89 6.65
N ILE A 111 8.43 1.57 6.47
CA ILE A 111 8.95 0.93 5.25
C ILE A 111 8.13 1.34 4.04
N ASN A 112 6.80 1.37 4.16
CA ASN A 112 5.92 1.75 3.06
C ASN A 112 6.15 3.21 2.64
N ASP A 113 6.19 4.13 3.60
CA ASP A 113 6.44 5.56 3.35
C ASP A 113 7.83 5.80 2.72
N SER A 114 8.84 5.06 3.20
CA SER A 114 10.20 5.11 2.65
C SER A 114 10.26 4.58 1.22
N THR A 115 9.55 3.47 0.94
CA THR A 115 9.47 2.86 -0.37
C THR A 115 8.76 3.76 -1.37
N GLU A 116 7.66 4.40 -0.97
CA GLU A 116 6.95 5.38 -1.78
C GLU A 116 7.84 6.59 -2.09
N SER A 117 8.52 7.13 -1.08
CA SER A 117 9.45 8.26 -1.24
C SER A 117 10.59 7.92 -2.21
N LEU A 118 11.18 6.73 -2.07
CA LEU A 118 12.24 6.26 -2.96
C LEU A 118 11.73 6.09 -4.39
N ARG A 119 10.55 5.49 -4.56
CA ARG A 119 9.90 5.34 -5.87
C ARG A 119 9.63 6.69 -6.51
N HIS A 120 9.15 7.67 -5.75
CA HIS A 120 8.90 9.03 -6.24
C HIS A 120 10.19 9.69 -6.73
N ASN A 121 11.26 9.67 -5.92
CA ASN A 121 12.56 10.23 -6.28
C ASN A 121 13.15 9.56 -7.53
N TYR A 122 13.03 8.23 -7.62
CA TYR A 122 13.49 7.47 -8.78
C TYR A 122 12.75 7.88 -10.06
N LEU A 123 11.42 8.03 -10.00
CA LEU A 123 10.61 8.46 -11.15
C LEU A 123 10.99 9.87 -11.61
N GLN A 124 11.16 10.82 -10.68
CA GLN A 124 11.61 12.17 -11.02
C GLN A 124 12.97 12.18 -11.73
N LEU A 125 13.94 11.41 -11.22
CA LEU A 125 15.26 11.28 -11.83
C LEU A 125 15.19 10.63 -13.22
N LEU A 126 14.31 9.63 -13.38
CA LEU A 126 14.08 8.96 -14.66
C LEU A 126 13.48 9.93 -15.69
N ASP A 127 12.54 10.77 -15.30
CA ASP A 127 11.95 11.80 -16.16
C ASP A 127 13.01 12.80 -16.63
N VAL A 128 13.83 13.31 -15.70
CA VAL A 128 14.95 14.23 -16.02
C VAL A 128 15.94 13.55 -16.98
N LYS A 129 16.29 12.28 -16.73
CA LYS A 129 17.15 11.51 -17.64
C LYS A 129 16.56 11.43 -19.05
N HIS A 130 15.26 11.16 -19.19
CA HIS A 130 14.62 11.09 -20.51
C HIS A 130 14.58 12.45 -21.22
N VAL A 131 14.35 13.55 -20.48
CA VAL A 131 14.42 14.90 -21.03
C VAL A 131 15.82 15.19 -21.57
N LEU A 132 16.87 14.88 -20.81
CA LEU A 132 18.25 15.08 -21.25
C LEU A 132 18.62 14.25 -22.48
N LEU A 133 18.14 13.01 -22.58
CA LEU A 133 18.36 12.17 -23.76
C LEU A 133 17.67 12.72 -25.01
N LYS A 134 16.41 13.17 -24.89
CA LYS A 134 15.70 13.80 -26.01
C LYS A 134 16.36 15.10 -26.45
N ILE A 135 16.78 15.93 -25.50
CA ILE A 135 17.50 17.17 -25.77
C ILE A 135 18.81 16.87 -26.53
N ARG A 136 19.58 15.85 -26.12
CA ARG A 136 20.81 15.46 -26.81
C ARG A 136 20.56 15.09 -28.27
N VAL A 137 19.52 14.30 -28.56
CA VAL A 137 19.16 13.94 -29.94
C VAL A 137 18.80 15.19 -30.75
N LEU A 138 18.01 16.11 -30.18
CA LEU A 138 17.68 17.37 -30.86
C LEU A 138 18.90 18.27 -31.11
N PHE A 139 19.88 18.29 -30.20
CA PHE A 139 21.13 19.04 -30.43
C PHE A 139 22.03 18.38 -31.47
N ASP A 140 22.11 17.05 -31.51
CA ASP A 140 22.86 16.33 -32.55
C ASP A 140 22.19 16.52 -33.93
N GLU A 141 20.86 16.42 -34.04
CA GLU A 141 20.11 16.67 -35.27
C GLU A 141 20.10 18.15 -35.69
N GLY A 142 20.01 19.07 -34.72
CA GLY A 142 20.02 20.52 -34.93
C GLY A 142 21.37 21.04 -35.42
N GLN A 143 22.48 20.46 -34.93
CA GLN A 143 23.80 20.75 -35.47
C GLN A 143 23.97 20.17 -36.88
N ILE A 144 23.39 19.01 -37.17
CA ILE A 144 23.41 18.43 -38.52
C ILE A 144 22.59 19.31 -39.48
N THR A 145 21.42 19.80 -39.10
CA THR A 145 20.60 20.68 -39.97
C THR A 145 21.27 22.02 -40.19
N HIS A 146 21.83 22.66 -39.16
CA HIS A 146 22.60 23.89 -39.33
C HIS A 146 23.91 23.67 -40.13
N ALA A 147 24.57 22.52 -39.99
CA ALA A 147 25.74 22.16 -40.78
C ALA A 147 25.36 21.87 -42.24
N LEU A 148 24.28 21.14 -42.50
CA LEU A 148 23.79 20.86 -43.86
C LEU A 148 23.32 22.14 -44.56
N GLN A 149 22.68 23.05 -43.82
CA GLN A 149 22.22 24.33 -44.37
C GLN A 149 23.41 25.27 -44.67
N SER A 150 24.41 25.33 -43.80
CA SER A 150 25.66 26.08 -44.08
C SER A 150 26.52 25.46 -45.18
N ILE A 151 26.51 24.13 -45.35
CA ILE A 151 27.15 23.44 -46.48
C ILE A 151 26.38 23.70 -47.79
N SER A 152 25.05 23.68 -47.77
CA SER A 152 24.22 24.06 -48.91
C SER A 152 24.44 25.53 -49.29
N ASP A 153 24.45 26.45 -48.33
CA ASP A 153 24.66 27.87 -48.57
C ASP A 153 26.10 28.18 -49.06
N ALA A 154 27.09 27.40 -48.63
CA ALA A 154 28.46 27.46 -49.15
C ALA A 154 28.59 26.93 -50.59
N GLN A 155 27.79 25.94 -51.00
CA GLN A 155 27.75 25.47 -52.39
C GLN A 155 27.11 26.49 -53.35
N HIS A 156 26.26 27.40 -52.85
CA HIS A 156 25.62 28.44 -53.65
C HIS A 156 26.42 29.76 -53.72
N GLY A 157 27.65 29.80 -53.20
CA GLY A 157 28.60 30.88 -53.52
C GLY A 157 28.35 32.24 -52.86
N TYR A 158 27.63 32.30 -51.74
CA TYR A 158 27.48 33.54 -50.96
C TYR A 158 28.42 33.53 -49.75
N SER A 159 29.54 34.24 -49.83
CA SER A 159 30.32 34.58 -48.64
C SER A 159 29.61 35.69 -47.85
N GLY A 160 28.88 35.31 -46.79
CA GLY A 160 28.34 36.24 -45.79
C GLY A 160 29.31 36.43 -44.61
N PRO A 161 29.34 37.61 -43.96
CA PRO A 161 30.42 38.00 -43.06
C PRO A 161 30.36 37.30 -41.68
N LEU A 162 31.52 37.16 -41.04
CA LEU A 162 31.66 36.62 -39.68
C LEU A 162 30.75 37.31 -38.67
N PRO A 163 30.16 36.58 -37.70
CA PRO A 163 29.30 37.18 -36.70
C PRO A 163 30.15 37.90 -35.64
N THR A 164 30.22 39.23 -35.73
CA THR A 164 30.62 40.07 -34.60
C THR A 164 29.40 40.35 -33.72
N THR A 165 29.46 39.84 -32.49
CA THR A 165 28.91 40.41 -31.25
C THR A 165 27.45 40.90 -31.21
N ASN A 166 26.73 40.38 -30.22
CA ASN A 166 25.62 41.02 -29.51
C ASN A 166 24.34 41.30 -30.34
N GLY A 167 23.42 40.36 -30.27
CA GLY A 167 22.04 40.59 -30.70
C GLY A 167 21.16 39.40 -30.38
N PHE A 168 20.60 39.37 -29.16
CA PHE A 168 19.32 38.71 -28.95
C PHE A 168 18.32 39.33 -29.94
N SER A 169 17.73 38.52 -30.81
CA SER A 169 16.49 38.88 -31.49
C SER A 169 15.63 37.63 -31.72
N PRO A 170 14.30 37.80 -31.73
CA PRO A 170 13.38 36.85 -31.13
C PRO A 170 12.80 35.85 -32.12
N LEU A 171 12.27 34.76 -31.55
CA LEU A 171 11.34 33.83 -32.20
C LEU A 171 10.29 34.57 -33.03
N THR A 172 10.40 34.45 -34.36
CA THR A 172 9.27 34.63 -35.27
C THR A 172 9.18 33.40 -36.17
N THR A 173 8.80 32.27 -35.58
CA THR A 173 8.25 31.16 -36.38
C THR A 173 6.74 31.36 -36.40
N SER A 174 6.27 31.73 -37.58
CA SER A 174 4.87 31.80 -37.96
C SER A 174 4.09 30.56 -37.55
N MET A 175 2.94 30.84 -36.94
CA MET A 175 1.94 29.95 -36.37
C MET A 175 1.14 29.19 -37.44
N THR A 176 1.81 28.47 -38.35
CA THR A 176 1.15 27.78 -39.49
C THR A 176 1.62 26.34 -39.76
N GLU A 177 2.50 25.75 -38.96
CA GLU A 177 2.93 24.33 -39.17
C GLU A 177 2.64 23.35 -38.03
N LEU A 178 1.98 23.79 -36.94
CA LEU A 178 1.62 22.90 -35.83
C LEU A 178 0.34 22.07 -36.03
N ASP A 179 -0.45 22.32 -37.08
CA ASP A 179 -1.70 21.57 -37.33
C ASP A 179 -1.56 20.36 -38.27
N LYS A 180 -0.41 20.12 -38.89
CA LYS A 180 -0.24 19.01 -39.85
C LYS A 180 0.41 17.75 -39.28
N ILE A 181 1.03 17.82 -38.09
CA ILE A 181 1.66 16.64 -37.46
C ILE A 181 0.68 15.88 -36.54
N GLY A 182 -0.45 16.51 -36.17
CA GLY A 182 -1.46 15.92 -35.30
C GLY A 182 -2.39 14.90 -35.96
N THR A 183 -2.48 14.86 -37.29
CA THR A 183 -3.48 14.03 -38.01
C THR A 183 -2.90 12.77 -38.66
N GLU A 184 -1.59 12.67 -38.90
CA GLU A 184 -0.99 11.47 -39.50
C GLU A 184 -0.66 10.34 -38.51
N LYS A 185 -0.54 10.63 -37.20
CA LYS A 185 -0.25 9.57 -36.20
C LYS A 185 -1.49 8.86 -35.65
N VAL A 186 -2.70 9.35 -35.91
CA VAL A 186 -3.94 8.71 -35.41
C VAL A 186 -4.38 7.53 -36.29
N LEU A 187 -3.93 7.44 -37.55
CA LEU A 187 -4.34 6.39 -38.48
C LEU A 187 -3.46 5.12 -38.45
N SER A 188 -2.28 5.15 -37.82
CA SER A 188 -1.40 3.95 -37.74
C SER A 188 -1.56 3.14 -36.44
N ALA A 189 -2.48 3.53 -35.54
CA ALA A 189 -2.73 2.83 -34.28
C ALA A 189 -4.01 1.96 -34.28
N SER A 190 -4.75 1.88 -35.39
CA SER A 190 -6.00 1.11 -35.52
C SER A 190 -5.86 -0.25 -36.21
N GLU A 191 -4.65 -0.69 -36.58
CA GLU A 191 -4.39 -2.03 -37.14
C GLU A 191 -3.33 -2.75 -36.33
N LEU A 192 -3.64 -3.09 -35.09
CA LEU A 192 -2.99 -4.17 -34.33
C LEU A 192 -3.95 -4.63 -33.22
N LYS A 193 -5.01 -5.32 -33.64
CA LYS A 193 -5.75 -6.30 -32.84
C LYS A 193 -6.42 -7.31 -33.75
#